data_AF-A0A7S3CR34-F1
#
_entry.id   AF-A0A7S3CR34-F1
#
_cell.length_a   1.000
_cell.length_b   1.000
_cell.length_c   1.000
_cell.angle_alpha   90.00
_cell.angle_beta   90.00
_cell.angle_gamma   90.00
#
_symmetry.space_group_name_H-M   'P 1'
#
loop_
_entity.id
_entity.type
_entity.pdbx_description
1 polymer ?
#
loop_
_entity_poly.entity_id
_entity_poly.type
_entity_poly.pdbx_seq_one_letter_code
_entity_poly.pdbx_strand_id
1 'polypeptide(L)'
;MIAVDLEDLTKYESVLSDPSQPIADRVDSLFCIKAFKEPEAVDSLVRSFHKEPKSELLKHEICYCLGQMNKSEEHVKRIQQFLEHVVDEKSGYPEIVVHEAVEALGNLSQDQ
;
A
#
# COMPACT_ATOMS: atom_id res chain seq x y z
N MET A 1 -21.63 -17.17 2.62
CA MET A 1 -20.32 -16.51 2.72
C MET A 1 -19.62 -16.78 1.40
N ILE A 2 -19.65 -15.80 0.49
CA ILE A 2 -19.04 -15.97 -0.84
C ILE A 2 -17.54 -15.84 -0.59
N ALA A 3 -16.79 -16.92 -0.80
CA ALA A 3 -15.34 -16.85 -0.78
C ALA A 3 -14.93 -15.97 -1.96
N VAL A 4 -14.38 -14.79 -1.68
CA VAL A 4 -13.74 -14.00 -2.72
C VAL A 4 -12.46 -14.72 -3.11
N ASP A 5 -12.31 -15.01 -4.40
CA ASP A 5 -11.12 -15.65 -4.94
C ASP A 5 -10.00 -14.61 -5.02
N LEU A 6 -9.11 -14.64 -4.02
CA LEU A 6 -7.96 -13.74 -3.89
C LEU A 6 -6.67 -14.32 -4.50
N GLU A 7 -6.80 -15.33 -5.38
CA GLU A 7 -5.63 -15.94 -6.02
C GLU A 7 -4.80 -14.92 -6.80
N ASP A 8 -5.46 -14.01 -7.53
CA ASP A 8 -4.77 -12.96 -8.28
C ASP A 8 -4.13 -11.92 -7.37
N LEU A 9 -4.79 -11.54 -6.26
CA LEU A 9 -4.19 -10.66 -5.25
C LEU A 9 -2.89 -11.26 -4.68
N THR A 10 -2.89 -12.57 -4.43
CA THR A 10 -1.71 -13.29 -3.92
C THR A 10 -0.58 -13.30 -4.95
N LYS A 11 -0.90 -13.49 -6.24
CA LYS A 11 0.09 -13.42 -7.34
C LYS A 11 0.72 -12.03 -7.42
N TYR A 12 -0.08 -10.97 -7.41
CA TYR A 12 0.44 -9.61 -7.45
C TYR A 12 1.28 -9.26 -6.23
N GLU A 13 0.90 -9.69 -5.01
CA GLU A 13 1.73 -9.49 -3.81
C GLU A 13 3.09 -10.18 -3.98
N SER A 14 3.09 -11.41 -4.50
CA SER A 14 4.30 -12.18 -4.77
C SER A 14 5.25 -11.42 -5.69
N VAL A 15 4.74 -10.85 -6.79
CA VAL A 15 5.57 -10.09 -7.75
C VAL A 15 6.06 -8.79 -7.11
N LEU A 16 5.16 -8.01 -6.51
CA LEU A 16 5.49 -6.74 -5.86
C LEU A 16 6.54 -6.93 -4.75
N SER A 17 6.46 -8.01 -3.98
CA SER A 17 7.37 -8.31 -2.86
C SER A 17 8.71 -8.93 -3.27
N ASP A 18 8.89 -9.35 -4.52
CA ASP A 18 10.09 -10.04 -4.98
C ASP A 18 11.09 -9.05 -5.61
N PRO A 19 12.23 -8.76 -4.93
CA PRO A 19 13.22 -7.82 -5.44
C PRO A 19 14.00 -8.34 -6.66
N SER A 20 13.82 -9.60 -7.05
CA SER A 20 14.39 -10.16 -8.29
C SER A 20 13.54 -9.84 -9.54
N GLN A 21 12.28 -9.43 -9.35
CA GLN A 21 11.41 -9.04 -10.46
C GLN A 21 11.81 -7.67 -11.02
N PRO A 22 11.63 -7.43 -12.34
CA PRO A 22 11.79 -6.11 -12.92
C PRO A 22 10.94 -5.06 -12.21
N ILE A 23 11.50 -3.88 -11.97
CA ILE A 23 10.78 -2.81 -11.25
C ILE A 23 9.46 -2.43 -11.93
N ALA A 24 9.39 -2.52 -13.26
CA ALA A 24 8.15 -2.30 -14.02
C ALA A 24 7.05 -3.28 -13.61
N ASP A 25 7.33 -4.59 -13.57
CA ASP A 25 6.35 -5.62 -13.20
C ASP A 25 5.89 -5.47 -11.74
N ARG A 26 6.79 -5.03 -10.87
CA ARG A 26 6.48 -4.74 -9.46
C ARG A 26 5.53 -3.55 -9.34
N VAL A 27 5.79 -2.47 -10.07
CA VAL A 27 4.92 -1.29 -10.11
C VAL A 27 3.56 -1.61 -10.75
N ASP A 28 3.54 -2.39 -11.83
CA ASP A 28 2.29 -2.87 -12.44
C ASP A 28 1.47 -3.69 -11.43
N SER A 29 2.12 -4.58 -10.69
CA SER A 29 1.49 -5.38 -9.64
C SER A 29 0.93 -4.52 -8.51
N LEU A 30 1.64 -3.46 -8.10
CA LEU A 30 1.15 -2.47 -7.14
C LEU A 30 -0.16 -1.82 -7.62
N PHE A 31 -0.22 -1.37 -8.87
CA PHE A 31 -1.43 -0.77 -9.44
C PHE A 31 -2.57 -1.79 -9.60
N CYS A 32 -2.26 -3.06 -9.90
CA CYS A 32 -3.25 -4.13 -9.89
C CYS A 32 -3.83 -4.33 -8.49
N ILE A 33 -3.00 -4.40 -7.43
CA ILE A 33 -3.48 -4.55 -6.05
C ILE A 33 -4.35 -3.35 -5.63
N LYS A 34 -3.94 -2.12 -5.97
CA LYS A 34 -4.71 -0.90 -5.68
C LYS A 34 -6.15 -0.96 -6.22
N ALA A 35 -6.38 -1.66 -7.33
CA ALA A 35 -7.68 -1.76 -7.97
C ALA A 35 -8.67 -2.72 -7.29
N PHE A 36 -8.20 -3.57 -6.36
CA PHE A 36 -9.08 -4.46 -5.59
C PHE A 36 -9.96 -3.65 -4.63
N LYS A 37 -11.17 -4.17 -4.36
CA LYS A 37 -12.15 -3.55 -3.47
C LYS A 37 -12.18 -4.20 -2.09
N GLU A 38 -11.42 -5.25 -1.93
CA GLU A 38 -11.31 -6.11 -0.77
C GLU A 38 -10.28 -5.55 0.21
N PRO A 39 -10.59 -5.45 1.52
CA PRO A 39 -9.67 -4.90 2.52
C PRO A 39 -8.32 -5.62 2.58
N GLU A 40 -8.26 -6.89 2.20
CA GLU A 40 -7.05 -7.70 2.11
C GLU A 40 -5.99 -7.10 1.16
N ALA A 41 -6.42 -6.30 0.18
CA ALA A 41 -5.51 -5.58 -0.70
C ALA A 41 -4.68 -4.53 0.04
N VAL A 42 -5.25 -3.88 1.06
CA VAL A 42 -4.51 -2.98 1.95
C VAL A 42 -3.40 -3.76 2.67
N ASP A 43 -3.74 -4.91 3.24
CA ASP A 43 -2.75 -5.73 3.95
C ASP A 43 -1.63 -6.23 3.03
N SER A 44 -1.97 -6.56 1.77
CA SER A 44 -0.99 -6.96 0.75
C SER A 44 0.02 -5.85 0.45
N LEU A 45 -0.44 -4.60 0.30
CA LEU A 45 0.43 -3.44 0.13
C LEU A 45 1.30 -3.18 1.37
N VAL A 46 0.73 -3.26 2.57
CA VAL A 46 1.48 -3.09 3.83
C VAL A 46 2.56 -4.17 3.99
N ARG A 47 2.24 -5.44 3.72
CA ARG A 47 3.23 -6.52 3.72
C ARG A 47 4.34 -6.27 2.71
N SER A 48 3.98 -5.84 1.49
CA SER A 48 4.93 -5.53 0.43
C SER A 48 5.85 -4.37 0.80
N PHE A 49 5.32 -3.34 1.47
CA PHE A 49 6.10 -2.21 2.00
C PHE A 49 7.17 -2.68 2.98
N HIS A 50 6.82 -3.56 3.91
CA HIS A 50 7.79 -4.08 4.89
C HIS A 50 8.81 -5.05 4.27
N LYS A 51 8.42 -5.78 3.22
CA LYS A 51 9.32 -6.68 2.48
C LYS A 51 10.27 -5.94 1.55
N GLU A 52 9.95 -4.72 1.11
CA GLU A 52 10.82 -3.94 0.22
C GLU A 52 12.14 -3.56 0.90
N PRO A 53 13.28 -4.12 0.44
CA PRO A 53 14.53 -3.98 1.18
C PRO A 53 15.24 -2.64 1.00
N LYS A 54 15.06 -1.91 -0.12
CA LYS A 54 15.93 -0.78 -0.47
C LYS A 54 15.26 0.38 -1.23
N SER A 55 14.25 0.11 -2.03
CA SER A 55 13.60 1.10 -2.89
C SER A 55 12.71 2.03 -2.07
N GLU A 56 13.25 3.18 -1.69
CA GLU A 56 12.50 4.26 -1.04
C GLU A 56 11.37 4.76 -1.94
N LEU A 57 11.61 4.81 -3.26
CA LEU A 57 10.61 5.21 -4.24
C LEU A 57 9.45 4.20 -4.32
N LEU A 58 9.72 2.89 -4.27
CA LEU A 58 8.63 1.92 -4.27
C LEU A 58 7.80 1.96 -2.97
N LYS A 59 8.45 2.23 -1.83
CA LYS A 59 7.76 2.49 -0.56
C LYS A 59 6.88 3.74 -0.63
N HIS A 60 7.39 4.81 -1.26
CA HIS A 60 6.60 5.99 -1.60
C HIS A 60 5.38 5.63 -2.47
N GLU A 61 5.57 4.92 -3.58
CA GLU A 61 4.44 4.52 -4.46
C GLU A 61 3.38 3.67 -3.74
N ILE A 62 3.80 2.85 -2.76
CA ILE A 62 2.86 2.11 -1.91
C ILE A 62 2.02 3.06 -1.05
N CYS A 63 2.64 4.02 -0.36
CA CYS A 63 1.92 5.04 0.41
C CYS A 63 0.94 5.83 -0.49
N TYR A 64 1.39 6.21 -1.69
CA TYR A 64 0.60 6.90 -2.69
C TYR A 64 -0.64 6.09 -3.10
N CYS A 65 -0.45 4.79 -3.38
CA CYS A 65 -1.56 3.91 -3.75
C CYS A 65 -2.55 3.73 -2.60
N LEU A 66 -2.06 3.55 -1.37
CA LEU A 66 -2.89 3.42 -0.17
C LEU A 66 -3.81 4.64 0.01
N GLY A 67 -3.31 5.86 -0.21
CA GLY A 67 -4.12 7.09 -0.15
C GLY A 67 -5.24 7.20 -1.20
N GLN A 68 -5.23 6.32 -2.22
CA GLN A 68 -6.17 6.32 -3.34
C GLN A 68 -7.03 5.05 -3.43
N MET A 69 -6.92 4.16 -2.46
CA MET A 69 -7.74 2.95 -2.41
C MET A 69 -9.20 3.26 -2.05
N ASN A 70 -10.03 2.22 -2.09
CA ASN A 70 -11.43 2.26 -1.64
C ASN A 70 -11.54 2.91 -0.25
N LYS A 71 -12.57 3.75 -0.04
CA LYS A 71 -12.80 4.48 1.20
C LYS A 71 -13.90 3.86 2.06
N SER A 72 -14.11 2.54 1.98
CA SER A 72 -14.96 1.86 2.95
C SER A 72 -14.36 2.00 4.35
N GLU A 73 -15.20 1.98 5.39
CA GLU A 73 -14.78 2.16 6.78
C GLU A 73 -13.61 1.21 7.16
N GLU A 74 -13.68 -0.03 6.68
CA GLU A 74 -12.63 -1.02 6.94
C GLU A 74 -11.31 -0.71 6.23
N HIS A 75 -11.35 -0.21 4.98
CA HIS A 75 -10.14 0.22 4.29
C HIS A 75 -9.52 1.42 4.99
N VAL A 76 -10.31 2.47 5.24
CA VAL A 76 -9.86 3.71 5.87
C VAL A 76 -9.18 3.39 7.20
N LYS A 77 -9.80 2.55 8.04
CA LYS A 77 -9.22 2.14 9.32
C LYS A 77 -7.84 1.47 9.17
N ARG A 78 -7.71 0.50 8.26
CA ARG A 78 -6.45 -0.23 8.04
C ARG A 78 -5.36 0.66 7.45
N ILE A 79 -5.74 1.51 6.47
CA ILE A 79 -4.82 2.44 5.82
C ILE A 79 -4.34 3.49 6.83
N GLN A 80 -5.25 4.13 7.56
CA GLN A 80 -4.92 5.13 8.59
C GLN A 80 -3.97 4.55 9.63
N GLN A 81 -4.29 3.37 10.18
CA GLN A 81 -3.43 2.72 11.17
C GLN A 81 -1.98 2.55 10.68
N PHE A 82 -1.79 2.17 9.42
CA PHE A 82 -0.46 1.99 8.86
C PHE A 82 0.24 3.33 8.57
N LEU A 83 -0.44 4.28 7.93
CA LEU A 83 0.16 5.56 7.55
C LEU A 83 0.48 6.42 8.78
N GLU A 84 -0.39 6.42 9.81
CA GLU A 84 -0.11 7.08 11.09
C GLU A 84 1.15 6.51 11.74
N HIS A 85 1.33 5.19 11.72
CA HIS A 85 2.56 4.56 12.20
C HIS A 85 3.80 5.03 11.43
N VAL A 86 3.73 5.16 10.11
CA VAL A 86 4.84 5.69 9.28
C VAL A 86 5.16 7.14 9.66
N VAL A 87 4.16 7.96 9.94
CA VAL A 87 4.31 9.37 10.33
C VAL A 87 4.84 9.53 11.76
N ASP A 88 4.35 8.72 12.69
CA ASP A 88 4.77 8.74 14.10
C ASP A 88 6.22 8.27 14.25
N GLU A 89 6.59 7.20 13.53
CA GLU A 89 7.95 6.64 13.50
C GLU A 89 8.82 7.23 12.38
N LYS A 90 8.53 8.48 11.95
CA LYS A 90 9.19 9.14 10.81
C LYS A 90 10.72 9.12 10.80
N SER A 91 11.38 9.03 11.97
CA SER A 91 12.84 8.93 12.06
C SER A 91 13.39 7.61 11.49
N GLY A 92 12.54 6.59 11.37
CA GLY A 92 12.84 5.29 10.77
C GLY A 92 12.60 5.22 9.25
N TYR A 93 12.09 6.29 8.63
CA TYR A 93 11.72 6.31 7.22
C TYR A 93 12.38 7.48 6.46
N PRO A 94 12.68 7.32 5.16
CA PRO A 94 13.13 8.43 4.31
C PRO A 94 12.05 9.52 4.20
N GLU A 95 12.47 10.79 4.07
CA GLU A 95 11.55 11.94 4.02
C GLU A 95 10.50 11.82 2.91
N ILE A 96 10.85 11.26 1.75
CA ILE A 96 9.93 11.05 0.62
C ILE A 96 8.78 10.08 0.96
N VAL A 97 9.06 9.06 1.79
CA VAL A 97 8.04 8.09 2.22
C VAL A 97 7.11 8.72 3.26
N VAL A 98 7.67 9.50 4.18
CA VAL A 98 6.90 10.21 5.22
C VAL A 98 6.03 11.29 4.59
N HIS A 99 6.55 12.03 3.61
CA HIS A 99 5.80 13.03 2.84
C HIS A 99 4.56 12.41 2.22
N GLU A 100 4.74 11.32 1.46
CA GLU A 100 3.63 10.65 0.80
C GLU A 100 2.63 10.03 1.79
N ALA A 101 3.11 9.52 2.94
CA ALA A 101 2.21 9.03 3.99
C ALA A 101 1.30 10.14 4.55
N VAL A 102 1.84 11.35 4.73
CA VAL A 102 1.05 12.53 5.15
C VAL A 102 0.04 12.93 4.08
N GLU A 103 0.44 12.97 2.82
CA GLU A 103 -0.47 13.30 1.71
C GLU A 103 -1.60 12.26 1.59
N ALA A 104 -1.26 10.98 1.70
CA ALA A 104 -2.22 9.88 1.68
C ALA A 104 -3.25 9.98 2.84
N LEU A 105 -2.82 10.32 4.06
CA LEU A 105 -3.74 10.58 5.18
C LEU A 105 -4.68 11.77 4.90
N GLY A 106 -4.17 12.82 4.26
CA GLY A 106 -4.97 13.96 3.81
C GLY A 106 -6.07 13.54 2.83
N ASN A 107 -5.77 12.66 1.88
CA ASN A 107 -6.71 12.15 0.88
C ASN A 107 -7.85 11.31 1.49
N LEU A 108 -7.59 10.60 2.59
CA LEU A 108 -8.64 9.84 3.30
C LEU A 108 -9.65 10.76 4.00
N SER A 109 -9.25 11.99 4.36
CA SER A 109 -10.08 12.94 5.11
C SER A 109 -10.97 13.83 4.22
N GLN A 110 -10.74 13.85 2.89
CA GLN A 110 -11.39 14.79 1.97
C GLN A 110 -12.81 14.37 1.49
N ASP A 111 -13.28 13.15 1.81
CA ASP A 111 -14.58 12.62 1.37
C ASP A 111 -15.57 12.37 2.52
N GLN A 112 -15.38 13.01 3.68
CA GLN A 112 -16.35 13.01 4.79
C GLN A 112 -17.37 14.16 4.68
#